data_AF-A0A7S4Q107-F1
#
_entry.id   AF-A0A7S4Q107-F1
#
_cell.length_a   1.000
_cell.length_b   1.000
_cell.length_c   1.000
_cell.angle_alpha   90.00
_cell.angle_beta   90.00
_cell.angle_gamma   90.00
#
_symmetry.space_group_name_H-M   'P 1'
#
loop_
_entity.id
_entity.type
_entity.pdbx_description
1 polymer ?
#
loop_
_entity_poly.entity_id
_entity_poly.type
_entity_poly.pdbx_seq_one_letter_code
_entity_poly.pdbx_strand_id
1 'polypeptide(L)'
;VPALSEWLQSYPKLEGALQACALRFVVNLPEESLRNAPRLCFELQEAFWFYLDYLWEASKKELPKLNQMNFVTLMLESSDVLRSLYHSTKARQQLFQDWREYSRRVPLKGAVILNERLDQCLMVQPWKGDKWTFPRGKINEDEGECECAIREVWEETGIDIKGRVDPGEYIKADVYASGFPLKLFIVPGISEETACAPNTRKEISKIGWVRLDKLPGWDPGGSENPKLRFVGVEPAVPALRRWVEGRCAAGVGAGMRSPVGRNGPR
;
A
#
# COMPACT_ATOMS: atom_id res chain seq x y z
N VAL A 1 1.20 17.68 19.39
CA VAL A 1 0.30 18.36 18.43
C VAL A 1 -0.10 19.66 19.09
N PRO A 2 0.00 20.82 18.42
CA PRO A 2 -0.50 22.10 18.96
C PRO A 2 -1.97 21.95 19.37
N ALA A 3 -2.39 22.60 20.45
CA ALA A 3 -3.79 22.54 20.89
C ALA A 3 -4.72 23.17 19.83
N LEU A 4 -5.99 22.74 19.77
CA LEU A 4 -6.97 23.32 18.84
C LEU A 4 -7.00 24.86 18.89
N SER A 5 -6.91 25.46 20.09
CA SER A 5 -6.89 26.91 20.27
C SER A 5 -5.74 27.60 19.52
N GLU A 6 -4.56 27.00 19.49
CA GLU A 6 -3.39 27.54 18.76
C GLU A 6 -3.60 27.49 17.25
N TRP A 7 -4.23 26.43 16.74
CA TRP A 7 -4.58 26.33 15.33
C TRP A 7 -5.64 27.37 14.94
N LEU A 8 -6.66 27.57 15.77
CA LEU A 8 -7.75 28.52 15.49
C LEU A 8 -7.29 29.98 15.49
N GLN A 9 -6.26 30.32 16.25
CA GLN A 9 -5.64 31.66 16.18
C GLN A 9 -5.03 31.94 14.80
N SER A 10 -4.41 30.93 14.19
CA SER A 10 -3.76 31.08 12.88
C SER A 10 -4.73 30.83 11.72
N TYR A 11 -5.76 30.01 11.94
CA TYR A 11 -6.72 29.57 10.92
C TYR A 11 -8.15 29.60 11.47
N PRO A 12 -8.80 30.79 11.53
CA PRO A 12 -10.11 30.93 12.14
C PRO A 12 -11.22 30.10 11.48
N LYS A 13 -11.10 29.79 10.17
CA LYS A 13 -12.07 28.96 9.43
C LYS A 13 -11.95 27.47 9.71
N LEU A 14 -10.91 27.03 10.42
CA LEU A 14 -10.66 25.61 10.67
C LEU A 14 -11.77 24.98 11.52
N GLU A 15 -12.34 25.71 12.48
CA GLU A 15 -13.43 25.19 13.32
C GLU A 15 -14.64 24.79 12.47
N GLY A 16 -15.10 25.66 11.57
CA GLY A 16 -16.21 25.36 10.66
C GLY A 16 -15.90 24.19 9.73
N ALA A 17 -14.65 24.05 9.28
CA ALA A 17 -14.23 22.92 8.46
C ALA A 17 -14.26 21.59 9.24
N LEU A 18 -13.80 21.57 10.49
CA LEU A 18 -13.86 20.40 11.36
C LEU A 18 -15.30 20.03 11.71
N GLN A 19 -16.17 21.02 11.97
CA GLN A 19 -17.59 20.81 12.21
C GLN A 19 -18.29 20.19 10.98
N ALA A 20 -17.98 20.67 9.77
CA ALA A 20 -18.51 20.09 8.53
C ALA A 20 -18.08 18.62 8.37
N CYS A 21 -16.84 18.28 8.74
CA CYS A 21 -16.36 16.90 8.76
C CYS A 21 -17.11 16.07 9.82
N ALA A 22 -17.27 16.59 11.04
CA ALA A 22 -17.95 15.88 12.11
C ALA A 22 -19.43 15.59 11.79
N LEU A 23 -20.15 16.58 11.25
CA LEU A 23 -21.55 16.42 10.84
C LEU A 23 -21.72 15.33 9.77
N ARG A 24 -20.77 15.24 8.83
CA ARG A 24 -20.85 14.30 7.72
C ARG A 24 -20.45 12.87 8.10
N PHE A 25 -19.43 12.70 8.93
CA PHE A 25 -18.79 11.40 9.15
C PHE A 25 -18.90 10.87 10.58
N VAL A 26 -19.28 11.68 11.56
CA VAL A 26 -19.19 11.31 12.99
C VAL A 26 -20.53 11.38 13.71
N VAL A 27 -21.28 12.48 13.55
CA VAL A 27 -22.46 12.77 14.39
C VAL A 27 -23.55 11.70 14.28
N ASN A 28 -23.70 11.09 13.10
CA ASN A 28 -24.73 10.09 12.83
C ASN A 28 -24.24 8.65 13.03
N LEU A 29 -23.00 8.43 13.49
CA LEU A 29 -22.50 7.09 13.75
C LEU A 29 -23.19 6.48 14.98
N PRO A 30 -23.54 5.19 14.95
CA PRO A 30 -24.06 4.52 16.13
C PRO A 30 -22.97 4.42 17.21
N GLU A 31 -23.38 4.40 18.49
CA GLU A 31 -22.45 4.43 19.63
C GLU A 31 -21.43 3.28 19.60
N GLU A 32 -21.84 2.10 19.13
CA GLU A 32 -20.96 0.95 18.93
C GLU A 32 -19.79 1.24 17.97
N SER A 33 -20.02 2.04 16.92
CA SER A 33 -19.00 2.41 15.95
C SER A 33 -18.12 3.52 16.49
N LEU A 34 -18.69 4.45 17.25
CA LEU A 34 -17.94 5.50 17.94
C LEU A 34 -16.99 4.94 19.01
N ARG A 35 -17.31 3.79 19.61
CA ARG A 35 -16.46 3.14 20.63
C ARG A 35 -15.51 2.08 20.05
N ASN A 36 -15.74 1.66 18.81
CA ASN A 36 -14.90 0.68 18.13
C ASN A 36 -13.77 1.40 17.36
N ALA A 37 -12.54 1.24 17.82
CA ALA A 37 -11.39 1.96 17.28
C ALA A 37 -11.21 1.79 15.75
N PRO A 38 -11.25 0.56 15.17
CA PRO A 38 -11.22 0.39 13.72
C PRO A 38 -12.32 1.16 12.99
N ARG A 39 -13.59 0.99 13.39
CA ARG A 39 -14.73 1.63 12.72
C ARG A 39 -14.61 3.16 12.76
N LEU A 40 -14.36 3.74 13.94
CA LEU A 40 -14.18 5.18 14.07
C LEU A 40 -12.99 5.69 13.26
N CYS A 41 -11.85 5.00 13.28
CA CYS A 41 -10.66 5.47 12.56
C CYS A 41 -10.83 5.43 11.04
N PHE A 42 -11.60 4.49 10.48
CA PHE A 42 -11.96 4.52 9.06
C PHE A 42 -12.79 5.76 8.72
N GLU A 43 -13.82 6.07 9.52
CA GLU A 43 -14.65 7.28 9.31
C GLU A 43 -13.84 8.57 9.43
N LEU A 44 -12.90 8.63 10.39
CA LEU A 44 -12.00 9.77 10.53
C LEU A 44 -10.97 9.88 9.40
N GLN A 45 -10.61 8.76 8.76
CA GLN A 45 -9.76 8.76 7.57
C GLN A 45 -10.52 9.28 6.34
N GLU A 46 -11.77 8.87 6.15
CA GLU A 46 -12.62 9.42 5.09
C GLU A 46 -12.89 10.93 5.30
N ALA A 47 -13.13 11.33 6.55
CA ALA A 47 -13.23 12.75 6.91
C ALA A 47 -11.95 13.54 6.60
N PHE A 48 -10.77 12.93 6.79
CA PHE A 48 -9.49 13.57 6.46
C PHE A 48 -9.31 13.76 4.94
N TRP A 49 -9.71 12.77 4.14
CA TRP A 49 -9.68 12.89 2.67
C TRP A 49 -10.69 13.93 2.18
N PHE A 50 -11.90 13.93 2.73
CA PHE A 50 -12.89 14.97 2.45
C PHE A 50 -12.36 16.37 2.77
N TYR A 51 -11.68 16.52 3.91
CA TYR A 51 -11.04 17.77 4.29
C TYR A 51 -9.99 18.21 3.26
N LEU A 52 -9.08 17.33 2.87
CA LEU A 52 -8.00 17.68 1.93
C LEU A 52 -8.53 17.98 0.53
N ASP A 53 -9.37 17.12 -0.01
CA ASP A 53 -9.76 17.15 -1.42
C ASP A 53 -10.82 18.22 -1.72
N TYR A 54 -11.67 18.55 -0.75
CA TYR A 54 -12.78 19.48 -0.95
C TYR A 54 -12.61 20.78 -0.17
N LEU A 55 -12.31 20.71 1.13
CA LEU A 55 -12.28 21.91 1.98
C LEU A 55 -10.97 22.68 1.85
N TRP A 56 -9.84 21.99 2.00
CA TRP A 56 -8.50 22.60 1.91
C TRP A 56 -8.19 23.06 0.49
N GLU A 57 -8.46 22.21 -0.52
CA GLU A 57 -8.23 22.57 -1.93
C GLU A 57 -9.05 23.81 -2.35
N ALA A 58 -10.30 23.94 -1.87
CA ALA A 58 -11.14 25.11 -2.16
C ALA A 58 -10.73 26.39 -1.41
N SER A 59 -10.23 26.27 -0.18
CA SER A 59 -9.93 27.42 0.71
C SER A 59 -8.45 27.84 0.73
N LYS A 60 -7.57 27.04 0.11
CA LYS A 60 -6.13 27.27 -0.07
C LYS A 60 -5.38 27.65 1.22
N LYS A 61 -5.24 28.96 1.49
CA LYS A 61 -4.43 29.53 2.58
C LYS A 61 -5.25 29.79 3.86
N GLU A 62 -6.57 29.74 3.78
CA GLU A 62 -7.43 29.97 4.93
C GLU A 62 -7.57 28.73 5.81
N LEU A 63 -7.17 27.55 5.31
CA LEU A 63 -7.07 26.31 6.06
C LEU A 63 -5.62 25.77 6.03
N PRO A 64 -5.14 25.17 7.13
CA PRO A 64 -3.83 24.56 7.18
C PRO A 64 -3.80 23.25 6.40
N LYS A 65 -2.68 22.93 5.75
CA LYS A 65 -2.50 21.58 5.20
C LYS A 65 -2.14 20.61 6.34
N LEU A 66 -3.15 19.93 6.89
CA LEU A 66 -2.98 19.00 7.99
C LEU A 66 -2.42 17.65 7.53
N ASN A 67 -1.66 16.98 8.41
CA ASN A 67 -1.43 15.54 8.30
C ASN A 67 -2.55 14.78 9.05
N GLN A 68 -2.69 13.48 8.77
CA GLN A 68 -3.77 12.66 9.33
C GLN A 68 -3.76 12.66 10.87
N MET A 69 -2.60 12.58 11.50
CA MET A 69 -2.48 12.55 12.97
C MET A 69 -2.98 13.86 13.61
N ASN A 70 -2.56 15.01 13.07
CA ASN A 70 -3.03 16.32 13.52
C ASN A 70 -4.53 16.45 13.28
N PHE A 71 -5.03 16.06 12.10
CA PHE A 71 -6.46 16.11 11.79
C PHE A 71 -7.30 15.27 12.76
N VAL A 72 -6.93 14.00 12.98
CA VAL A 72 -7.65 13.13 13.92
C VAL A 72 -7.62 13.71 15.33
N THR A 73 -6.48 14.23 15.79
CA THR A 73 -6.38 14.87 17.10
C THR A 73 -7.35 16.05 17.23
N LEU A 74 -7.44 16.89 16.19
CA LEU A 74 -8.35 18.04 16.16
C LEU A 74 -9.82 17.61 16.08
N MET A 75 -10.14 16.53 15.37
CA MET A 75 -11.50 15.96 15.35
C MET A 75 -11.93 15.46 16.73
N LEU A 76 -11.03 14.79 17.46
CA LEU A 76 -11.27 14.34 18.84
C LEU A 76 -11.46 15.51 19.83
N GLU A 77 -11.01 16.72 19.49
CA GLU A 77 -11.16 17.92 20.30
C GLU A 77 -12.37 18.78 19.91
N SER A 78 -12.71 18.84 18.62
CA SER A 78 -13.73 19.73 18.07
C SER A 78 -15.14 19.13 18.07
N SER A 79 -15.28 17.81 18.06
CA SER A 79 -16.58 17.14 18.11
C SER A 79 -16.99 16.83 19.54
N ASP A 80 -18.15 17.32 19.99
CA ASP A 80 -18.63 17.10 21.37
C ASP A 80 -18.76 15.62 21.74
N VAL A 81 -19.27 14.81 20.81
CA VAL A 81 -19.42 13.37 21.03
C VAL A 81 -18.05 12.68 21.17
N LEU A 82 -17.08 13.02 20.31
CA LEU A 82 -15.74 12.45 20.38
C LEU A 82 -14.97 12.96 21.60
N ARG A 83 -15.11 14.25 21.92
CA ARG A 83 -14.50 14.88 23.09
C ARG A 83 -15.01 14.25 24.38
N SER A 84 -16.29 13.90 24.45
CA SER A 84 -16.88 13.18 25.58
C SER A 84 -16.30 11.76 25.72
N LEU A 85 -16.30 10.99 24.63
CA LEU A 85 -15.82 9.60 24.62
C LEU A 85 -14.29 9.48 24.83
N TYR A 86 -13.53 10.43 24.29
CA TYR A 86 -12.06 10.44 24.28
C TYR A 86 -11.49 11.66 25.01
N HIS A 87 -12.10 12.02 26.15
CA HIS A 87 -11.74 13.20 26.96
C HIS A 87 -10.34 13.13 27.57
N SER A 88 -9.82 11.93 27.83
CA SER A 88 -8.51 11.75 28.47
C SER A 88 -7.42 11.40 27.45
N THR A 89 -6.19 11.85 27.72
CA THR A 89 -5.00 11.47 26.95
C THR A 89 -4.85 9.95 26.83
N LYS A 90 -5.14 9.21 27.92
CA LYS A 90 -5.09 7.75 27.93
C LYS A 90 -6.09 7.13 26.95
N ALA A 91 -7.33 7.61 26.91
CA ALA A 91 -8.34 7.11 25.97
C ALA A 91 -7.93 7.35 24.51
N ARG A 92 -7.38 8.54 24.21
CA ARG A 92 -6.86 8.86 22.86
C ARG A 92 -5.67 7.98 22.48
N GLN A 93 -4.73 7.77 23.40
CA GLN A 93 -3.58 6.88 23.18
C GLN A 93 -4.03 5.44 22.91
N GLN A 94 -5.02 4.94 23.66
CA GLN A 94 -5.60 3.62 23.44
C GLN A 94 -6.25 3.51 22.07
N LEU A 95 -7.06 4.49 21.64
CA LEU A 95 -7.65 4.54 20.30
C LEU A 95 -6.60 4.38 19.20
N PHE A 96 -5.50 5.14 19.28
CA PHE A 96 -4.42 5.06 18.30
C PHE A 96 -3.65 3.74 18.36
N GLN A 97 -3.49 3.15 19.55
CA GLN A 97 -2.86 1.85 19.71
C GLN A 97 -3.72 0.75 19.09
N ASP A 98 -5.01 0.71 19.42
CA ASP A 98 -5.95 -0.28 18.89
C ASP A 98 -6.07 -0.18 17.38
N TRP A 99 -6.13 1.05 16.84
CA TRP A 99 -6.10 1.28 15.40
C TRP A 99 -4.83 0.74 14.75
N ARG A 100 -3.66 0.98 15.36
CA ARG A 100 -2.38 0.50 14.85
C ARG A 100 -2.30 -1.02 14.87
N GLU A 101 -2.76 -1.65 15.95
CA GLU A 101 -2.79 -3.11 16.09
C GLU A 101 -3.75 -3.75 15.10
N TYR A 102 -4.94 -3.18 14.91
CA TYR A 102 -5.87 -3.62 13.88
C TYR A 102 -5.25 -3.48 12.48
N SER A 103 -4.76 -2.29 12.15
CA SER A 103 -4.16 -1.98 10.85
C SER A 103 -2.98 -2.88 10.48
N ARG A 104 -2.24 -3.38 11.48
CA ARG A 104 -1.14 -4.35 11.31
C ARG A 104 -1.63 -5.73 10.87
N ARG A 105 -2.79 -6.14 11.36
CA ARG A 105 -3.36 -7.47 11.10
C ARG A 105 -4.04 -7.56 9.73
N VAL A 106 -4.48 -6.43 9.17
CA VAL A 106 -5.09 -6.39 7.83
C VAL A 106 -4.04 -6.83 6.79
N PRO A 107 -4.25 -7.96 6.09
CA PRO A 107 -3.26 -8.48 5.16
C PRO A 107 -3.06 -7.58 3.95
N LEU A 108 -1.81 -7.50 3.52
CA LEU A 108 -1.43 -6.85 2.27
C LEU A 108 -1.46 -7.85 1.13
N LYS A 109 -2.10 -7.49 0.02
CA LYS A 109 -2.06 -8.24 -1.25
C LYS A 109 -1.49 -7.35 -2.35
N GLY A 110 -0.78 -7.95 -3.28
CA GLY A 110 -0.18 -7.26 -4.41
C GLY A 110 0.44 -8.24 -5.38
N ALA A 111 1.33 -7.74 -6.24
CA ALA A 111 2.00 -8.58 -7.21
C ALA A 111 3.49 -8.25 -7.38
N VAL A 112 4.28 -9.27 -7.71
CA VAL A 112 5.59 -9.10 -8.34
C VAL A 112 5.36 -9.23 -9.85
N ILE A 113 5.38 -8.10 -10.54
CA ILE A 113 5.24 -8.02 -11.99
C ILE A 113 6.64 -8.14 -12.60
N LEU A 114 6.90 -9.20 -13.36
CA LEU A 114 8.20 -9.46 -13.97
C LEU A 114 8.15 -9.18 -15.47
N ASN A 115 9.27 -8.69 -16.01
CA ASN A 115 9.38 -8.49 -17.44
C ASN A 115 9.51 -9.82 -18.19
N GLU A 116 9.49 -9.78 -19.53
CA GLU A 116 9.60 -10.96 -20.39
C GLU A 116 10.90 -11.76 -20.17
N ARG A 117 11.99 -11.07 -19.81
CA ARG A 117 13.29 -11.70 -19.54
C ARG A 117 13.43 -12.27 -18.12
N LEU A 118 12.46 -12.01 -17.24
CA LEU A 118 12.50 -12.36 -15.81
C LEU A 118 13.75 -11.83 -15.08
N ASP A 119 14.28 -10.68 -15.50
CA ASP A 119 15.48 -10.06 -14.92
C ASP A 119 15.18 -8.72 -14.21
N GLN A 120 13.97 -8.18 -14.40
CA GLN A 120 13.48 -6.96 -13.77
C GLN A 120 12.06 -7.15 -13.22
N CYS A 121 11.73 -6.40 -12.17
CA CYS A 121 10.38 -6.29 -11.63
C CYS A 121 9.88 -4.84 -11.63
N LEU A 122 8.57 -4.64 -11.81
CA LEU A 122 7.95 -3.33 -11.69
C LEU A 122 7.82 -2.95 -10.21
N MET A 123 8.24 -1.73 -9.88
CA MET A 123 8.17 -1.20 -8.52
C MET A 123 7.59 0.21 -8.52
N VAL A 124 7.12 0.65 -7.36
CA VAL A 124 6.52 1.97 -7.15
C VAL A 124 7.22 2.73 -6.01
N GLN A 125 7.18 4.07 -6.06
CA GLN A 125 7.59 4.96 -4.98
C GLN A 125 6.39 5.83 -4.55
N PRO A 126 6.12 5.99 -3.25
CA PRO A 126 5.06 6.88 -2.78
C PRO A 126 5.47 8.36 -2.92
N TRP A 127 4.53 9.31 -2.80
CA TRP A 127 4.87 10.75 -2.73
C TRP A 127 5.57 11.14 -1.41
N LYS A 128 5.27 10.44 -0.32
CA LYS A 128 5.83 10.70 1.01
C LYS A 128 7.10 9.86 1.27
N GLY A 129 7.97 9.75 0.27
CA GLY A 129 9.22 9.01 0.38
C GLY A 129 9.84 8.75 -0.99
N ASP A 130 10.97 8.07 -0.99
CA ASP A 130 11.70 7.68 -2.20
C ASP A 130 12.20 6.23 -2.11
N LYS A 131 11.57 5.44 -1.24
CA LYS A 131 11.84 4.01 -1.12
C LYS A 131 10.95 3.25 -2.09
N TRP A 132 11.58 2.41 -2.90
CA TRP A 132 10.91 1.50 -3.82
C TRP A 132 10.26 0.34 -3.09
N THR A 133 9.12 -0.10 -3.62
CA THR A 133 8.37 -1.23 -3.08
C THR A 133 7.53 -1.92 -4.16
N PHE A 134 7.14 -3.17 -3.92
CA PHE A 134 6.20 -3.88 -4.80
C PHE A 134 4.80 -3.28 -4.73
N PRO A 135 4.06 -3.18 -5.85
CA PRO A 135 2.71 -2.67 -5.83
C PRO A 135 1.79 -3.56 -4.98
N ARG A 136 1.14 -2.97 -3.97
CA ARG A 136 0.33 -3.69 -2.98
C ARG A 136 -0.47 -2.74 -2.10
N GLY A 137 -1.55 -3.27 -1.53
CA GLY A 137 -2.27 -2.61 -0.45
C GLY A 137 -3.11 -3.56 0.36
N LYS A 138 -3.97 -3.00 1.20
CA LYS A 138 -4.73 -3.75 2.19
C LYS A 138 -5.97 -4.37 1.54
N ILE A 139 -6.27 -5.61 1.92
CA ILE A 139 -7.51 -6.26 1.51
C ILE A 139 -8.72 -5.58 2.15
N ASN A 140 -9.77 -5.37 1.35
CA ASN A 140 -11.05 -4.85 1.81
C ASN A 140 -11.92 -5.95 2.44
N GLU A 141 -12.99 -5.55 3.13
CA GLU A 141 -14.01 -6.48 3.62
C GLU A 141 -14.66 -7.22 2.44
N ASP A 142 -14.86 -8.53 2.59
CA ASP A 142 -15.42 -9.42 1.57
C ASP A 142 -14.69 -9.45 0.20
N GLU A 143 -13.46 -8.94 0.13
CA GLU A 143 -12.63 -8.94 -1.08
C GLU A 143 -11.79 -10.22 -1.18
N GLY A 144 -11.75 -10.83 -2.37
CA GLY A 144 -10.88 -11.98 -2.64
C GLY A 144 -9.40 -11.56 -2.74
N GLU A 145 -8.48 -12.43 -2.34
CA GLU A 145 -7.04 -12.09 -2.34
C GLU A 145 -6.50 -11.71 -3.74
N CYS A 146 -6.94 -12.41 -4.79
CA CYS A 146 -6.55 -12.10 -6.17
C CYS A 146 -7.15 -10.78 -6.63
N GLU A 147 -8.43 -10.54 -6.33
CA GLU A 147 -9.13 -9.30 -6.69
C GLU A 147 -8.46 -8.08 -6.03
N CYS A 148 -8.09 -8.20 -4.75
CA CYS A 148 -7.32 -7.17 -4.05
C CYS A 148 -5.99 -6.90 -4.77
N ALA A 149 -5.21 -7.93 -5.11
CA ALA A 149 -3.96 -7.73 -5.82
C ALA A 149 -4.14 -7.09 -7.20
N ILE A 150 -5.19 -7.45 -7.94
CA ILE A 150 -5.53 -6.85 -9.24
C ILE A 150 -5.87 -5.37 -9.06
N ARG A 151 -6.75 -5.04 -8.09
CA ARG A 151 -7.16 -3.67 -7.79
C ARG A 151 -5.97 -2.80 -7.41
N GLU A 152 -5.17 -3.24 -6.45
CA GLU A 152 -4.01 -2.47 -5.95
C GLU A 152 -2.97 -2.23 -7.05
N VAL A 153 -2.68 -3.23 -7.87
CA VAL A 153 -1.76 -3.07 -9.01
C VAL A 153 -2.32 -2.07 -10.01
N TRP A 154 -3.60 -2.15 -10.34
CA TRP A 154 -4.25 -1.23 -11.27
C TRP A 154 -4.30 0.20 -10.70
N GLU A 155 -4.58 0.37 -9.41
CA GLU A 155 -4.60 1.66 -8.70
C GLU A 155 -3.21 2.32 -8.70
N GLU A 156 -2.16 1.58 -8.35
CA GLU A 156 -0.81 2.12 -8.19
C GLU A 156 -0.02 2.24 -9.50
N THR A 157 -0.30 1.40 -10.50
CA THR A 157 0.53 1.29 -11.72
C THR A 157 -0.23 1.55 -13.02
N GLY A 158 -1.56 1.42 -13.02
CA GLY A 158 -2.39 1.48 -14.22
C GLY A 158 -2.36 0.21 -15.09
N ILE A 159 -1.57 -0.80 -14.70
CA ILE A 159 -1.50 -2.07 -15.43
C ILE A 159 -2.64 -2.98 -14.97
N ASP A 160 -3.44 -3.46 -15.92
CA ASP A 160 -4.43 -4.50 -15.65
C ASP A 160 -3.79 -5.90 -15.74
N ILE A 161 -3.73 -6.58 -14.61
CA ILE A 161 -3.22 -7.96 -14.49
C ILE A 161 -4.34 -9.00 -14.40
N LYS A 162 -5.60 -8.62 -14.63
CA LYS A 162 -6.74 -9.53 -14.65
C LYS A 162 -6.53 -10.64 -15.69
N GLY A 163 -6.82 -11.88 -15.28
CA GLY A 163 -6.59 -13.08 -16.10
C GLY A 163 -5.12 -13.51 -16.21
N ARG A 164 -4.18 -12.77 -15.61
CA ARG A 164 -2.75 -13.15 -15.54
C ARG A 164 -2.32 -13.60 -14.14
N VAL A 165 -3.17 -13.43 -13.14
CA VAL A 165 -2.93 -13.88 -11.77
C VAL A 165 -3.27 -15.36 -11.64
N ASP A 166 -2.27 -16.17 -11.29
CA ASP A 166 -2.47 -17.57 -10.88
C ASP A 166 -2.57 -17.63 -9.34
N PRO A 167 -3.70 -18.09 -8.77
CA PRO A 167 -3.87 -18.22 -7.32
C PRO A 167 -2.84 -19.13 -6.63
N GLY A 168 -2.19 -20.03 -7.38
CA GLY A 168 -1.16 -20.95 -6.91
C GLY A 168 0.26 -20.37 -6.93
N GLU A 169 0.50 -19.31 -7.71
CA GLU A 169 1.83 -18.72 -7.90
C GLU A 169 1.99 -17.43 -7.10
N TYR A 170 2.46 -17.56 -5.85
CA TYR A 170 2.61 -16.44 -4.94
C TYR A 170 3.76 -16.59 -3.95
N ILE A 171 4.15 -15.46 -3.37
CA ILE A 171 5.10 -15.35 -2.26
C ILE A 171 4.34 -14.87 -1.02
N LYS A 172 4.56 -15.55 0.10
CA LYS A 172 4.15 -15.06 1.43
C LYS A 172 5.35 -14.51 2.17
N ALA A 173 5.17 -13.37 2.83
CA ALA A 173 6.19 -12.73 3.64
C ALA A 173 5.57 -11.99 4.83
N ASP A 174 6.40 -11.61 5.80
CA ASP A 174 6.06 -10.63 6.84
C ASP A 174 6.92 -9.39 6.63
N VAL A 175 6.28 -8.26 6.28
CA VAL A 175 6.95 -7.06 5.74
C VAL A 175 7.98 -6.45 6.70
N TYR A 176 7.95 -6.80 7.98
CA TYR A 176 8.88 -6.26 8.98
C TYR A 176 9.24 -7.25 10.09
N ALA A 177 9.02 -8.56 9.90
CA ALA A 177 9.05 -9.54 10.99
C ALA A 177 8.23 -9.09 12.23
N SER A 178 7.18 -8.30 11.97
CA SER A 178 6.41 -7.54 12.98
C SER A 178 4.91 -7.86 12.91
N GLY A 179 4.53 -8.93 12.21
CA GLY A 179 3.15 -9.37 12.05
C GLY A 179 2.36 -8.63 10.97
N PHE A 180 3.01 -8.18 9.89
CA PHE A 180 2.33 -7.61 8.72
C PHE A 180 2.27 -8.65 7.59
N PRO A 181 1.20 -9.45 7.50
CA PRO A 181 1.13 -10.53 6.51
C PRO A 181 1.02 -9.95 5.09
N LEU A 182 1.96 -10.33 4.25
CA LEU A 182 2.03 -9.98 2.84
C LEU A 182 1.88 -11.22 1.97
N LYS A 183 1.06 -11.10 0.93
CA LYS A 183 0.99 -12.05 -0.17
C LYS A 183 1.18 -11.32 -1.49
N LEU A 184 2.19 -11.71 -2.26
CA LEU A 184 2.46 -11.16 -3.60
C LEU A 184 2.26 -12.25 -4.64
N PHE A 185 1.34 -12.08 -5.57
CA PHE A 185 1.20 -12.97 -6.73
C PHE A 185 2.32 -12.73 -7.73
N ILE A 186 2.79 -13.77 -8.41
CA ILE A 186 3.87 -13.62 -9.39
C ILE A 186 3.24 -13.54 -10.79
N VAL A 187 3.48 -12.42 -11.48
CA VAL A 187 2.92 -12.15 -12.81
C VAL A 187 4.08 -11.92 -13.80
N PRO A 188 4.50 -12.97 -14.54
CA PRO A 188 5.60 -12.86 -15.51
C PRO A 188 5.14 -12.35 -16.88
N GLY A 189 6.10 -11.88 -17.68
CA GLY A 189 5.89 -11.65 -19.11
C GLY A 189 5.17 -10.35 -19.46
N ILE A 190 5.34 -9.30 -18.65
CA ILE A 190 4.85 -7.96 -18.98
C ILE A 190 5.94 -7.19 -19.72
N SER A 191 5.63 -6.60 -20.89
CA SER A 191 6.62 -5.79 -21.63
C SER A 191 7.00 -4.55 -20.82
N GLU A 192 8.29 -4.19 -20.86
CA GLU A 192 8.80 -2.96 -20.25
C GLU A 192 8.25 -1.68 -20.92
N GLU A 193 7.72 -1.78 -22.14
CA GLU A 193 7.08 -0.69 -22.87
C GLU A 193 5.60 -0.50 -22.48
N THR A 194 5.05 -1.36 -21.62
CA THR A 194 3.68 -1.22 -21.14
C THR A 194 3.51 0.13 -20.47
N ALA A 195 2.59 0.94 -20.98
CA ALA A 195 2.29 2.24 -20.41
C ALA A 195 1.82 2.07 -18.96
N CYS A 196 2.44 2.82 -18.05
CA CYS A 196 2.09 2.81 -16.64
C CYS A 196 1.90 4.24 -16.12
N ALA A 197 0.83 4.43 -15.37
CA ALA A 197 0.51 5.67 -14.68
C ALA A 197 -0.42 5.35 -13.51
N PRO A 198 -0.23 5.95 -12.33
CA PRO A 198 -1.11 5.68 -11.21
C PRO A 198 -2.52 6.22 -11.48
N ASN A 199 -3.53 5.46 -11.08
CA ASN A 199 -4.94 5.88 -11.13
C ASN A 199 -5.39 6.60 -9.85
N THR A 200 -4.58 6.58 -8.80
CA THR A 200 -4.85 7.28 -7.54
C THR A 200 -4.14 8.64 -7.47
N ARG A 201 -4.78 9.62 -6.84
CA ARG A 201 -4.24 10.99 -6.72
C ARG A 201 -3.21 11.07 -5.59
N LYS A 202 -1.99 11.55 -5.91
CA LYS A 202 -0.94 11.90 -4.94
C LYS A 202 -0.49 10.73 -4.02
N GLU A 203 -0.68 9.49 -4.44
CA GLU A 203 -0.24 8.29 -3.70
C GLU A 203 1.12 7.79 -4.22
N ILE A 204 1.24 7.53 -5.53
CA ILE A 204 2.47 7.10 -6.20
C ILE A 204 3.12 8.25 -6.97
N SER A 205 4.41 8.47 -6.72
CA SER A 205 5.22 9.51 -7.35
C SER A 205 6.06 9.01 -8.53
N LYS A 206 6.49 7.74 -8.48
CA LYS A 206 7.25 7.09 -9.55
C LYS A 206 6.87 5.64 -9.70
N ILE A 207 6.91 5.17 -10.94
CA ILE A 207 6.80 3.76 -11.32
C ILE A 207 8.06 3.45 -12.15
N GLY A 208 8.65 2.28 -11.99
CA GLY A 208 9.83 1.91 -12.75
C GLY A 208 10.24 0.46 -12.61
N TRP A 209 10.93 -0.03 -13.64
CA TRP A 209 11.52 -1.36 -13.66
C TRP A 209 12.84 -1.37 -12.90
N VAL A 210 12.96 -2.28 -11.95
CA VAL A 210 14.16 -2.48 -11.12
C VAL A 210 14.70 -3.88 -11.35
N ARG A 211 16.00 -3.96 -11.65
CA ARG A 211 16.69 -5.25 -11.82
C ARG A 211 16.62 -6.07 -10.54
N LEU A 212 16.35 -7.36 -10.71
CA LEU A 212 16.23 -8.29 -9.59
C LEU A 212 17.55 -8.40 -8.80
N ASP A 213 18.69 -8.35 -9.49
CA ASP A 213 20.03 -8.35 -8.88
C ASP A 213 20.38 -7.10 -8.06
N LYS A 214 19.50 -6.10 -8.05
CA LYS A 214 19.61 -4.91 -7.19
C LYS A 214 18.65 -4.91 -6.01
N LEU A 215 17.80 -5.94 -5.88
CA LEU A 215 16.91 -6.07 -4.73
C LEU A 215 17.70 -6.47 -3.47
N PRO A 216 17.31 -5.97 -2.29
CA PRO A 216 17.96 -6.33 -1.04
C PRO A 216 17.80 -7.82 -0.77
N GLY A 217 18.90 -8.50 -0.40
CA GLY A 217 18.89 -9.94 -0.17
C GLY A 217 18.88 -10.81 -1.43
N TRP A 218 18.99 -10.23 -2.64
CA TRP A 218 19.09 -11.03 -3.86
C TRP A 218 20.41 -11.81 -3.91
N ASP A 219 21.53 -11.15 -3.63
CA ASP A 219 22.86 -11.77 -3.54
C ASP A 219 23.42 -11.63 -2.11
N PRO A 220 23.51 -12.73 -1.32
CA PRO A 220 24.07 -12.72 0.03
C PRO A 220 25.59 -12.43 0.00
N GLY A 221 25.95 -11.17 -0.21
CA GLY A 221 27.34 -10.73 -0.39
C GLY A 221 27.49 -9.56 -1.37
N GLY A 222 26.45 -9.25 -2.14
CA GLY A 222 26.42 -8.07 -2.99
C GLY A 222 26.41 -6.78 -2.17
N SER A 223 27.13 -5.76 -2.64
CA SER A 223 27.04 -4.43 -2.03
C SER A 223 25.68 -3.80 -2.30
N GLU A 224 25.05 -3.25 -1.25
CA GLU A 224 23.82 -2.47 -1.42
C GLU A 224 24.08 -1.31 -2.37
N ASN A 225 23.12 -1.05 -3.27
CA ASN A 225 23.19 0.13 -4.13
C ASN A 225 22.69 1.36 -3.33
N PRO A 226 23.56 2.30 -2.91
CA PRO A 226 23.15 3.42 -2.06
C PRO A 226 22.15 4.36 -2.74
N LYS A 227 21.99 4.28 -4.07
CA LYS A 227 21.01 5.08 -4.83
C LYS A 227 19.61 4.46 -4.87
N LEU A 228 19.45 3.18 -4.54
CA LEU A 228 18.17 2.49 -4.53
C LEU A 228 17.82 2.13 -3.09
N ARG A 229 16.84 2.84 -2.53
CA ARG A 229 16.32 2.57 -1.20
C ARG A 229 15.06 1.74 -1.33
N PHE A 230 14.90 0.73 -0.49
CA PHE A 230 13.76 -0.18 -0.52
C PHE A 230 13.02 -0.19 0.83
N VAL A 231 11.75 -0.55 0.81
CA VAL A 231 10.95 -0.76 2.03
C VAL A 231 10.06 -1.98 1.89
N GLY A 232 10.15 -2.91 2.84
CA GLY A 232 9.28 -4.10 2.87
C GLY A 232 9.44 -5.06 1.71
N VAL A 233 10.60 -5.04 1.04
CA VAL A 233 10.92 -5.86 -0.15
C VAL A 233 11.70 -7.11 0.24
N GLU A 234 12.76 -6.93 1.04
CA GLU A 234 13.72 -7.96 1.42
C GLU A 234 13.09 -9.29 1.88
N PRO A 235 12.02 -9.31 2.72
CA PRO A 235 11.43 -10.57 3.16
C PRO A 235 10.87 -11.46 2.02
N ALA A 236 10.51 -10.88 0.88
CA ALA A 236 9.98 -11.63 -0.27
C ALA A 236 11.08 -12.09 -1.25
N VAL A 237 12.27 -11.48 -1.21
CA VAL A 237 13.31 -11.65 -2.23
C VAL A 237 13.87 -13.08 -2.31
N PRO A 238 14.13 -13.80 -1.20
CA PRO A 238 14.61 -15.19 -1.29
C PRO A 238 13.62 -16.16 -1.94
N ALA A 239 12.31 -15.93 -1.76
CA ALA A 239 11.29 -16.73 -2.42
C ALA A 239 11.16 -16.37 -3.90
N LEU A 240 11.21 -15.08 -4.23
CA LEU A 240 11.21 -14.60 -5.61
C LEU A 240 12.39 -15.16 -6.42
N ARG A 241 13.60 -15.12 -5.85
CA ARG A 241 14.81 -15.65 -6.49
C ARG A 241 14.66 -17.12 -6.84
N ARG A 242 14.23 -17.95 -5.88
CA ARG A 242 13.98 -19.38 -6.09
C ARG A 242 12.96 -19.64 -7.19
N TRP A 243 11.89 -18.85 -7.23
CA TRP A 243 10.87 -18.97 -8.27
C TRP A 243 11.43 -18.67 -9.67
N VAL A 244 12.17 -17.56 -9.82
CA VAL A 244 12.77 -17.16 -11.10
C VAL A 244 13.80 -18.19 -11.57
N GLU A 245 14.70 -18.62 -10.70
CA GLU A 245 15.72 -19.63 -11.02
C GLU A 245 15.08 -20.97 -11.45
N GLY A 246 14.00 -21.40 -10.77
CA GLY A 246 13.24 -22.58 -11.12
C GLY A 246 12.59 -22.48 -12.51
N ARG A 247 12.06 -21.31 -12.87
CA ARG A 247 11.43 -21.08 -14.17
C ARG A 247 12.44 -21.04 -15.32
N CYS A 248 13.60 -20.40 -15.10
CA CYS A 248 14.71 -20.40 -16.05
C CYS A 248 15.23 -21.82 -16.31
N ALA A 249 15.39 -22.64 -15.28
CA ALA A 249 15.80 -24.03 -15.42
C ALA A 249 14.77 -24.87 -16.21
N ALA A 250 13.48 -24.67 -15.95
CA ALA A 250 12.40 -25.36 -16.68
C ALA A 250 12.30 -24.94 -18.16
N GLY A 251 12.53 -23.66 -18.47
CA GLY A 251 12.55 -23.15 -19.85
C GLY A 251 13.70 -23.70 -20.68
N VAL A 252 14.88 -23.91 -20.06
CA VAL A 252 16.04 -24.54 -20.72
C VAL A 252 15.79 -26.04 -20.99
N GLY A 253 15.02 -26.73 -20.14
CA GLY A 253 14.69 -28.16 -20.32
C GLY A 253 13.70 -28.47 -21.45
N ALA A 254 12.87 -27.52 -21.85
CA ALA A 254 11.88 -27.71 -22.93
C ALA A 254 12.46 -27.58 -24.34
N GLY A 255 13.64 -26.96 -24.49
CA GLY A 255 14.32 -26.74 -25.78
C GLY A 255 15.24 -27.87 -26.25
N MET A 256 15.42 -28.93 -25.45
CA MET A 256 16.39 -30.00 -25.71
C MET A 256 15.73 -31.39 -25.86
N ARG A 257 14.69 -31.49 -26.69
CA ARG A 257 14.24 -32.77 -27.26
C ARG A 257 14.04 -32.63 -28.77
N SER A 258 15.14 -32.44 -29.50
CA SER A 258 15.17 -32.81 -30.92
C SER A 258 15.13 -34.35 -31.01
N PRO A 259 14.26 -34.95 -31.82
CA PRO A 259 14.30 -36.38 -32.07
C PRO A 259 15.53 -36.67 -32.93
N VAL A 260 16.60 -37.14 -32.28
CA VAL A 260 17.72 -37.78 -32.97
C VAL A 260 17.39 -39.25 -33.17
N GLY A 261 17.41 -39.67 -34.44
CA GLY A 261 17.49 -41.07 -34.89
C GLY A 261 16.16 -41.60 -35.46
N ARG A 262 16.13 -42.25 -36.62
CA ARG A 262 17.17 -43.09 -37.23
C ARG A 262 17.10 -43.05 -38.76
N ASN A 263 18.26 -42.83 -39.37
CA ASN A 263 18.62 -43.51 -40.61
C ASN A 263 18.93 -44.98 -40.29
N GLY A 264 18.48 -45.88 -41.16
CA GLY A 264 18.87 -47.29 -41.20
C GLY A 264 18.12 -48.05 -42.31
N PRO A 265 18.72 -49.08 -42.94
CA PRO A 265 18.93 -49.07 -44.38
C PRO A 265 18.21 -50.19 -45.17
N ARG A 266 18.28 -50.03 -46.50
CA ARG A 266 17.91 -50.90 -47.64
C ARG A 266 16.60 -50.55 -48.34
#